data_AF-A0A0P9CM37-F1
#
_entry.id   AF-A0A0P9CM37-F1
#
_cell.length_a   1.000
_cell.length_b   1.000
_cell.length_c   1.000
_cell.angle_alpha   90.00
_cell.angle_beta   90.00
_cell.angle_gamma   90.00
#
_symmetry.space_group_name_H-M   'P 1'
#
loop_
_entity.id
_entity.type
_entity.pdbx_description
1 polymer ?
#
loop_
_entity_poly.entity_id
_entity_poly.type
_entity_poly.pdbx_seq_one_letter_code
_entity_poly.pdbx_strand_id
1 'polypeptide(L)' 'MSTSYWLRYANLIDSLTKGYCFVLIGKFDDAVKEFNKAIQLNPNDPGYHNDKGYALSKLGNYQEAFNEYNKA' A
#
# COMPACT_ATOMS: atom_id res chain seq x y z
N MET A 1 25.65 0.25 -10.87
CA MET A 1 24.25 0.19 -10.41
C MET A 1 24.21 -0.70 -9.18
N SER A 2 24.03 -0.11 -8.00
CA SER A 2 24.17 -0.79 -6.72
C SER A 2 23.06 -1.83 -6.51
N THR A 3 23.45 -3.02 -6.04
CA THR A 3 22.57 -4.13 -5.65
C THR A 3 21.41 -3.72 -4.73
N SER A 4 21.58 -2.63 -3.97
CA SER A 4 20.54 -2.01 -3.12
C SER A 4 19.31 -1.50 -3.88
N TYR A 5 19.45 -1.05 -5.13
CA TYR A 5 18.32 -0.52 -5.91
C TYR A 5 17.37 -1.65 -6.33
N TRP A 6 17.92 -2.76 -6.81
CA TRP A 6 17.17 -3.95 -7.19
C TRP A 6 16.46 -4.60 -6.00
N LEU A 7 17.13 -4.66 -4.84
CA LEU A 7 16.51 -5.14 -3.59
C LEU A 7 15.33 -4.26 -3.15
N ARG A 8 15.49 -2.93 -3.21
CA ARG A 8 14.41 -1.98 -2.88
C ARG A 8 13.22 -2.14 -3.84
N TYR A 9 13.50 -2.30 -5.13
CA TYR A 9 12.48 -2.47 -6.16
C TYR A 9 11.75 -3.81 -6.04
N ALA A 10 12.47 -4.90 -5.76
CA ALA A 10 11.88 -6.22 -5.52
C ALA A 10 10.97 -6.22 -4.26
N ASN A 11 11.42 -5.59 -3.16
CA ASN A 11 10.62 -5.47 -1.95
C ASN A 11 9.35 -4.62 -2.14
N LEU A 12 9.42 -3.59 -3.01
CA LEU A 12 8.26 -2.77 -3.37
C LEU A 12 7.21 -3.62 -4.10
N ILE A 13 7.62 -4.36 -5.12
CA ILE A 13 6.73 -5.25 -5.89
C ILE A 13 6.13 -6.33 -5.00
N ASP A 14 6.93 -6.93 -4.11
CA ASP A 14 6.48 -7.93 -3.15
C ASP A 14 5.42 -7.37 -2.19
N SER A 15 5.63 -6.16 -1.64
CA SER A 15 4.66 -5.50 -0.75
C SER A 15 3.36 -5.18 -1.49
N LEU A 16 3.45 -4.70 -2.73
CA LEU A 16 2.28 -4.37 -3.55
C LEU A 16 1.43 -5.62 -3.86
N THR A 17 2.08 -6.67 -4.36
CA THR A 17 1.40 -7.92 -4.72
C THR A 17 0.75 -8.57 -3.50
N LYS A 18 1.43 -8.58 -2.35
CA LYS A 18 0.84 -9.03 -1.08
C LYS A 18 -0.33 -8.18 -0.64
N GLY A 19 -0.23 -6.85 -0.74
CA GLY A 19 -1.31 -5.91 -0.43
C GLY A 19 -2.58 -6.23 -1.22
N TYR A 20 -2.47 -6.41 -2.54
CA TYR A 20 -3.61 -6.80 -3.37
C TYR A 20 -4.15 -8.19 -3.04
N CYS A 21 -3.29 -9.17 -2.78
CA CYS A 21 -3.73 -10.49 -2.34
C CYS A 21 -4.54 -10.41 -1.04
N PHE A 22 -4.08 -9.60 -0.07
CA PHE A 22 -4.79 -9.38 1.19
C PHE A 22 -6.16 -8.72 1.00
N VAL A 23 -6.26 -7.74 0.09
CA VAL A 23 -7.54 -7.14 -0.31
C VAL A 23 -8.50 -8.19 -0.88
N LEU A 24 -8.02 -9.06 -1.76
CA LEU A 24 -8.84 -10.10 -2.40
C LEU A 24 -9.37 -11.14 -1.41
N ILE A 25 -8.60 -11.46 -0.36
CA ILE A 25 -9.02 -12.40 0.69
C ILE A 25 -9.74 -11.71 1.87
N GLY A 26 -10.00 -10.40 1.78
CA GLY A 26 -10.71 -9.63 2.80
C GLY A 26 -9.91 -9.30 4.06
N LYS A 27 -8.59 -9.50 4.06
CA LYS A 27 -7.69 -9.16 5.17
C LYS A 27 -7.19 -7.72 5.04
N PHE A 28 -8.10 -6.76 5.20
CA PHE A 28 -7.79 -5.36 4.93
C PHE A 28 -6.76 -4.75 5.89
N ASP A 29 -6.69 -5.18 7.16
CA ASP A 29 -5.66 -4.71 8.10
C ASP A 29 -4.24 -5.06 7.64
N ASP A 30 -4.04 -6.27 7.11
CA ASP A 30 -2.75 -6.70 6.60
C ASP A 30 -2.43 -6.01 5.27
N ALA A 31 -3.45 -5.78 4.42
CA ALA A 31 -3.29 -4.99 3.20
C ALA A 31 -2.76 -3.58 3.50
N VAL A 32 -3.33 -2.88 4.50
CA VAL A 32 -2.87 -1.54 4.91
C VAL A 32 -1.40 -1.56 5.36
N LYS A 33 -0.96 -2.60 6.08
CA LYS A 33 0.46 -2.73 6.49
C LYS A 33 1.38 -2.85 5.28
N GLU A 34 1.01 -3.65 4.29
CA GLU A 34 1.82 -3.82 3.08
C GLU A 34 1.82 -2.54 2.21
N PHE A 35 0.70 -1.85 2.07
CA PHE A 35 0.66 -0.55 1.38
C PHE A 35 1.47 0.53 2.10
N ASN A 36 1.50 0.54 3.43
CA ASN A 36 2.38 1.44 4.18
C ASN A 36 3.87 1.18 3.90
N LYS A 37 4.29 -0.09 3.75
CA LYS A 37 5.66 -0.43 3.33
C LYS A 37 5.93 0.06 1.91
N ALA A 38 4.98 -0.12 0.98
CA ALA A 38 5.11 0.37 -0.38
C ALA A 38 5.28 1.90 -0.43
N ILE A 39 4.49 2.65 0.34
CA ILE A 39 4.60 4.11 0.50
C ILE A 39 5.97 4.50 1.06
N GLN A 40 6.50 3.80 2.07
CA GLN A 40 7.85 4.08 2.60
C GLN A 40 8.95 3.85 1.55
N LEU A 41 8.78 2.85 0.70
CA LEU A 41 9.74 2.50 -0.34
C LEU A 41 9.65 3.45 -1.55
N ASN A 42 8.46 3.92 -1.90
CA ASN A 42 8.25 4.91 -2.95
C ASN A 42 7.07 5.83 -2.59
N PRO A 43 7.33 6.94 -1.89
CA PRO A 43 6.28 7.83 -1.39
C PRO A 43 5.65 8.71 -2.48
N ASN A 44 6.20 8.70 -3.69
CA ASN A 44 5.73 9.54 -4.79
C ASN A 44 4.72 8.83 -5.69
N ASP A 45 4.36 7.58 -5.39
CA ASP A 45 3.36 6.84 -6.15
C ASP A 45 1.98 7.02 -5.51
N PRO A 46 1.08 7.78 -6.16
CA PRO A 46 -0.26 8.01 -5.65
C PRO A 46 -1.13 6.73 -5.63
N GLY A 47 -0.78 5.71 -6.42
CA GLY A 47 -1.51 4.45 -6.46
C GLY A 47 -1.57 3.78 -5.09
N TYR A 48 -0.48 3.83 -4.31
CA TYR A 48 -0.43 3.18 -2.99
C TYR A 48 -1.32 3.87 -1.96
N HIS A 49 -1.46 5.19 -2.06
CA HIS A 49 -2.38 5.95 -1.21
C HIS A 49 -3.84 5.63 -1.54
N ASN A 50 -4.16 5.46 -2.83
CA ASN A 50 -5.48 5.02 -3.27
C ASN A 50 -5.81 3.61 -2.76
N ASP A 51 -4.90 2.65 -2.93
CA ASP A 51 -5.10 1.27 -2.49
C ASP A 51 -5.21 1.15 -0.97
N LYS A 52 -4.42 1.93 -0.23
CA LYS A 52 -4.53 2.05 1.22
C LYS A 52 -5.87 2.65 1.63
N GLY A 53 -6.32 3.72 0.96
CA GLY A 53 -7.62 4.33 1.18
C GLY A 53 -8.76 3.34 0.95
N TYR A 54 -8.65 2.50 -0.09
CA TYR A 54 -9.61 1.43 -0.35
C TYR A 54 -9.66 0.41 0.78
N ALA A 55 -8.51 -0.09 1.23
CA ALA A 55 -8.44 -1.04 2.33
C ALA A 55 -9.00 -0.45 3.64
N LEU A 56 -8.70 0.81 3.96
CA LEU A 56 -9.24 1.51 5.13
C LEU A 56 -10.76 1.71 5.05
N SER A 57 -11.29 2.03 3.86
CA SER A 57 -12.73 2.15 3.62
C SER A 57 -13.45 0.82 3.89
N LYS A 58 -12.83 -0.31 3.53
CA LYS A 58 -13.37 -1.65 3.81
C LYS A 58 -13.33 -2.03 5.30
N LEU A 59 -12.42 -1.43 6.08
CA LEU A 59 -12.39 -1.56 7.54
C LEU A 59 -13.38 -0.64 8.26
N GLY A 60 -14.05 0.28 7.55
CA GLY A 60 -14.92 1.30 8.14
C GLY A 60 -14.19 2.55 8.63
N ASN A 61 -12.87 2.65 8.40
CA ASN A 61 -12.05 3.80 8.77
C ASN A 61 -12.15 4.91 7.71
N TYR A 62 -13.36 5.42 7.49
CA TYR A 62 -13.65 6.35 6.39
C TYR A 62 -12.88 7.67 6.47
N GLN A 63 -12.61 8.18 7.67
CA GLN A 63 -11.85 9.42 7.85
C GLN A 63 -10.39 9.26 7.43
N GLU A 64 -9.77 8.14 7.77
CA GLU A 64 -8.40 7.83 7.34
C GLU A 64 -8.35 7.52 5.85
N ALA A 65 -9.34 6.78 5.33
CA ALA A 65 -9.47 6.53 3.90
C ALA A 65 -9.55 7.82 3.09
N PHE A 66 -10.37 8.78 3.52
CA PHE A 66 -10.48 10.09 2.89
C PHE A 66 -9.16 10.86 2.88
N ASN A 67 -8.43 10.81 4.01
CA ASN A 67 -7.12 11.45 4.09
C ASN A 67 -6.09 10.80 3.17
N GLU A 68 -6.13 9.48 2.99
CA GLU A 68 -5.26 8.78 2.05
C GLU A 68 -5.66 9.06 0.58
N TYR A 69 -6.96 9.13 0.27
CA TYR A 69 -7.41 9.53 -1.07
C TYR A 69 -7.02 10.95 -1.46
N ASN A 70 -6.87 11.86 -0.49
CA ASN A 70 -6.35 13.22 -0.76
C ASN A 70 -4.83 13.26 -0.96
N LYS A 71 -4.10 12.21 -0.57
CA LYS A 71 -2.64 12.09 -0.76
C LYS A 71 -2.28 11.35 -2.05
N ALA A 72 -3.20 10.53 -2.57
CA ALA A 72 -3.16 10.00 -3.92
C ALA A 72 -3.37 11.14 -4.93
#